data_AF-A0A536AUR2-F1
#
_entry.id   AF-A0A536AUR2-F1
#
_cell.length_a   1.000
_cell.length_b   1.000
_cell.length_c   1.000
_cell.angle_alpha   90.00
_cell.angle_beta   90.00
_cell.angle_gamma   90.00
#
_symmetry.space_group_name_H-M   'P 1'
#
loop_
_entity.id
_entity.type
_entity.pdbx_description
1 polymer ?
#
loop_
_entity_poly.entity_id
_entity_poly.type
_entity_poly.pdbx_seq_one_letter_code
_entity_poly.pdbx_strand_id
1 'polypeptide(L)'
;MLRHEALSRGQGSKPHFMEFAYRAGGTQVYVNSQHPNGLTTLEYEALPEAERRRNSWRVMQRDAQVFAMGRITHSDHATINLRGWHRVLMNTENRAAAMRHVAFLD
;
A
#
# COMPACT_ATOMS: atom_id res chain seq x y z
N MET A 1 -12.79 -1.49 -10.18
CA MET A 1 -11.66 -2.02 -10.98
C MET A 1 -10.84 -0.83 -11.44
N LEU A 2 -9.56 -0.79 -11.10
CA LEU A 2 -8.61 0.27 -11.44
C LEU A 2 -7.83 -0.13 -12.69
N ARG A 3 -7.38 0.85 -13.47
CA ARG A 3 -6.57 0.66 -14.67
C ARG A 3 -5.26 1.39 -14.54
N HIS A 4 -4.18 0.80 -15.06
CA HIS A 4 -2.84 1.40 -15.08
C HIS A 4 -2.39 1.84 -13.67
N GLU A 5 -2.52 0.93 -12.72
CA GLU A 5 -2.27 1.19 -11.31
C GLU A 5 -0.80 0.91 -10.97
N ALA A 6 -0.17 1.78 -10.18
CA ALA A 6 1.22 1.62 -9.76
C ALA A 6 1.34 0.88 -8.43
N LEU A 7 1.90 -0.32 -8.46
CA LEU A 7 2.31 -1.06 -7.27
C LEU A 7 3.73 -0.64 -6.88
N SER A 8 3.85 0.10 -5.78
CA SER A 8 5.10 0.66 -5.29
C SER A 8 5.43 0.19 -3.87
N ARG A 9 6.73 0.13 -3.52
CA ARG A 9 7.20 -0.08 -2.15
C ARG A 9 7.48 1.24 -1.42
N GLY A 10 7.10 2.38 -2.02
CA GLY A 10 7.38 3.71 -1.50
C GLY A 10 8.63 4.34 -2.12
N GLN A 11 9.22 5.29 -1.38
CA GLN A 11 10.22 6.22 -1.90
C GLN A 11 11.45 5.51 -2.50
N GLY A 12 11.84 5.92 -3.71
CA GLY A 12 12.99 5.36 -4.43
C GLY A 12 12.74 4.01 -5.12
N SER A 13 11.56 3.41 -4.97
CA SER A 13 11.21 2.19 -5.70
C SER A 13 10.69 2.50 -7.10
N LYS A 14 11.12 1.69 -8.08
CA LYS A 14 10.51 1.64 -9.42
C LYS A 14 9.22 0.82 -9.31
N PRO A 15 8.05 1.40 -9.65
CA PRO A 15 6.79 0.68 -9.49
C PRO A 15 6.60 -0.36 -10.59
N HIS A 16 5.86 -1.41 -10.25
CA HIS A 16 5.20 -2.25 -11.24
C HIS A 16 3.91 -1.57 -11.65
N PHE A 17 3.62 -1.49 -12.95
CA PHE A 17 2.33 -1.00 -13.42
C PHE A 17 1.42 -2.18 -13.77
N MET A 18 0.28 -2.24 -13.10
CA MET A 18 -0.76 -3.24 -13.31
C MET A 18 -1.75 -2.72 -14.34
N GLU A 19 -1.98 -3.47 -15.42
CA GLU A 19 -3.01 -3.14 -16.41
C GLU A 19 -4.39 -3.05 -15.74
N PHE A 20 -4.70 -4.02 -14.88
CA PHE A 20 -5.91 -4.06 -14.07
C PHE A 20 -5.59 -4.37 -12.61
N ALA A 21 -6.17 -3.57 -11.72
CA ALA A 21 -6.11 -3.82 -10.28
C ALA A 21 -7.51 -3.84 -9.65
N TYR A 22 -7.67 -4.67 -8.64
CA TYR A 22 -8.84 -4.70 -7.76
C TYR A 22 -8.38 -4.76 -6.31
N ARG A 23 -9.02 -3.94 -5.47
CA ARG A 23 -8.67 -3.78 -4.06
C ARG A 23 -9.90 -4.16 -3.24
N ALA A 24 -9.70 -4.97 -2.21
CA ALA A 24 -10.78 -5.51 -1.39
C ALA A 24 -10.40 -5.53 0.09
N GLY A 25 -11.38 -5.16 0.92
CA GLY A 25 -11.19 -5.06 2.37
C GLY A 25 -10.21 -3.95 2.75
N GLY A 26 -9.49 -4.16 3.84
CA GLY A 26 -8.61 -3.18 4.45
C GLY A 26 -9.29 -2.38 5.56
N THR A 27 -8.47 -1.72 6.39
CA THR A 27 -8.91 -0.82 7.44
C THR A 27 -8.45 0.60 7.10
N GLN A 28 -9.37 1.55 7.10
CA GLN A 28 -8.99 2.96 6.96
C GLN A 28 -8.09 3.38 8.11
N VAL A 29 -6.95 3.98 7.78
CA VAL A 29 -6.00 4.50 8.74
C VAL A 29 -5.52 5.90 8.35
N TYR A 30 -5.14 6.68 9.35
CA TYR A 30 -4.54 8.00 9.25
C TYR A 30 -3.04 7.87 9.49
N VAL A 31 -2.23 8.17 8.49
CA VAL A 31 -0.77 8.00 8.53
C VAL A 31 -0.06 9.35 8.50
N ASN A 32 1.08 9.43 9.16
CA ASN A 32 2.04 10.51 9.03
C ASN A 32 3.46 9.95 9.31
N SER A 33 4.48 10.80 9.35
CA SER A 33 5.86 10.35 9.63
C SER A 33 6.07 9.75 11.02
N GLN A 34 5.24 10.12 12.01
CA GLN A 34 5.28 9.60 13.38
C GLN A 34 4.48 8.30 13.54
N HIS A 35 3.46 8.10 12.70
CA HIS A 35 2.58 6.94 12.67
C HIS A 35 2.65 6.23 11.31
N PRO A 36 3.78 5.58 10.97
CA PRO A 36 4.01 4.96 9.67
C PRO A 36 3.12 3.74 9.40
N ASN A 37 2.45 3.18 10.42
CA ASN A 37 1.47 2.11 10.28
C ASN A 37 0.02 2.60 10.32
N GLY A 38 -0.15 3.90 10.50
CA GLY A 38 -1.42 4.57 10.62
C GLY A 38 -2.19 4.27 11.91
N LEU A 39 -2.99 5.24 12.30
CA LEU A 39 -3.98 5.16 13.35
C LEU A 39 -5.33 4.80 12.74
N THR A 40 -6.10 3.93 13.39
CA THR A 40 -7.51 3.75 13.04
C THR A 40 -8.27 5.07 13.20
N THR A 41 -9.46 5.17 12.60
CA THR A 41 -10.32 6.36 12.75
C THR A 41 -10.56 6.71 14.22
N LEU A 42 -10.83 5.72 15.07
CA LEU A 42 -11.09 5.93 16.49
C LEU A 42 -9.84 6.43 17.24
N GLU A 43 -8.67 5.88 16.95
CA GLU A 43 -7.40 6.35 17.53
C GLU A 43 -7.05 7.76 17.05
N TYR A 44 -7.28 8.07 15.78
CA TYR A 44 -7.05 9.40 15.23
C TYR A 44 -7.99 10.45 15.84
N GLU A 45 -9.27 10.13 16.00
CA GLU A 45 -10.26 11.04 16.60
C GLU A 45 -10.02 11.29 18.08
N ALA A 46 -9.40 10.33 18.79
CA ALA A 46 -8.98 10.50 20.18
C ALA A 46 -7.79 11.46 20.35
N LEU A 47 -7.09 11.81 19.27
CA LEU A 47 -5.96 12.75 19.33
C LEU A 47 -6.43 14.19 19.61
N PRO A 48 -5.64 14.97 20.39
CA PRO A 48 -5.85 16.40 20.53
C PRO A 48 -5.91 17.10 19.17
N GLU A 49 -6.81 18.08 19.03
CA GLU A 49 -6.98 18.80 17.76
C GLU A 49 -5.69 19.46 17.27
N ALA A 50 -4.86 19.97 18.19
CA ALA A 50 -3.57 20.55 17.85
C ALA A 50 -2.63 19.55 17.15
N GLU A 51 -2.69 18.27 17.52
CA GLU A 51 -1.90 17.20 16.92
C GLU A 51 -2.44 16.78 15.55
N ARG A 52 -3.77 16.73 15.41
CA ARG A 52 -4.44 16.50 14.13
C ARG A 52 -4.15 17.59 13.08
N ARG A 53 -3.91 18.84 13.51
CA ARG A 53 -3.63 19.98 12.61
C ARG A 53 -2.15 20.16 12.25
N ARG A 54 -1.22 19.73 13.12
CA ARG A 54 0.23 19.99 12.94
C ARG A 54 0.92 18.99 12.02
N ASN A 55 0.46 17.75 12.02
CA ASN A 55 1.10 16.68 11.26
C ASN A 55 0.38 16.52 9.91
N SER A 56 1.13 16.39 8.81
CA SER A 56 0.57 16.21 7.47
C SER A 56 -0.04 14.82 7.30
N TRP A 57 -1.24 14.63 7.85
CA TRP A 57 -1.95 13.35 7.82
C TRP A 57 -2.41 12.99 6.42
N ARG A 58 -2.34 11.70 6.09
CA ARG A 58 -2.91 11.11 4.89
C ARG A 58 -3.82 9.98 5.28
N VAL A 59 -4.93 9.82 4.57
CA VAL A 59 -5.82 8.67 4.73
C VAL A 59 -5.34 7.58 3.79
N MET A 60 -5.17 6.37 4.32
CA MET A 60 -4.74 5.17 3.60
C MET A 60 -5.57 3.95 4.04
N GLN A 61 -5.48 2.85 3.31
CA GLN A 61 -6.07 1.56 3.62
C GLN A 61 -4.97 0.61 4.09
N ARG A 62 -5.06 0.12 5.33
CA ARG A 62 -4.15 -0.87 5.89
C ARG A 62 -4.66 -2.29 5.63
N ASP A 63 -3.75 -3.20 5.27
CA ASP A 63 -4.02 -4.64 5.08
C ASP A 63 -5.09 -4.93 4.01
N ALA A 64 -5.27 -4.02 3.04
CA ALA A 64 -6.12 -4.27 1.88
C ALA A 64 -5.55 -5.40 1.01
N GLN A 65 -6.43 -6.24 0.48
CA GLN A 65 -6.02 -7.26 -0.49
C GLN A 65 -5.97 -6.63 -1.88
N VAL A 66 -4.89 -6.90 -2.61
CA VAL A 66 -4.69 -6.40 -3.97
C VAL A 66 -4.71 -7.59 -4.93
N PHE A 67 -5.47 -7.46 -5.99
CA PHE A 67 -5.57 -8.43 -7.08
C PHE A 67 -5.17 -7.76 -8.39
N ALA A 68 -4.38 -8.45 -9.19
CA ALA A 68 -3.87 -7.98 -10.48
C ALA A 68 -4.32 -8.91 -11.61
N MET A 69 -4.53 -8.35 -12.80
CA MET A 69 -4.84 -9.10 -14.02
C MET A 69 -4.25 -8.39 -15.24
N GLY A 70 -3.97 -9.14 -16.31
CA GLY A 70 -3.46 -8.60 -17.57
C GLY A 70 -1.94 -8.40 -17.54
N ARG A 71 -1.47 -7.36 -18.21
CA ARG A 71 -0.06 -7.01 -18.32
C ARG A 71 0.45 -6.33 -17.05
N ILE A 72 1.58 -6.82 -16.54
CA ILE A 72 2.34 -6.19 -15.47
C ILE A 72 3.68 -5.73 -16.04
N THR A 73 3.91 -4.42 -16.08
CA THR A 73 5.12 -3.83 -16.65
C THR A 73 6.04 -3.28 -15.57
N HIS A 74 7.35 -3.34 -15.82
CA HIS A 74 8.40 -2.78 -14.98
C HIS A 74 9.56 -2.37 -15.89
N SER A 75 10.33 -1.35 -15.51
CA SER A 75 11.44 -0.88 -16.36
C SER A 75 12.60 -1.86 -16.45
N ASP A 76 12.78 -2.71 -15.44
CA ASP A 76 14.00 -3.51 -15.30
C ASP A 76 13.83 -4.96 -15.79
N HIS A 77 12.63 -5.37 -16.23
CA HIS A 77 12.39 -6.72 -16.72
C HIS A 77 11.26 -6.78 -17.74
N ALA A 78 11.16 -7.92 -18.45
CA ALA A 78 10.10 -8.16 -19.41
C ALA A 78 8.70 -8.10 -18.78
N THR A 79 7.70 -7.73 -19.59
CA THR A 79 6.29 -7.68 -19.16
C THR A 79 5.79 -9.07 -18.78
N ILE A 80 5.14 -9.18 -17.63
CA ILE A 80 4.48 -10.41 -17.18
C ILE A 80 3.01 -10.36 -17.64
N ASN A 81 2.48 -11.48 -18.11
CA ASN A 81 1.09 -11.60 -18.55
C ASN A 81 0.32 -12.56 -17.62
N LEU A 82 -0.66 -12.03 -16.89
CA LEU A 82 -1.48 -12.78 -15.95
C LEU A 82 -2.83 -13.15 -16.57
N ARG A 83 -3.11 -14.46 -16.66
CA ARG A 83 -4.41 -14.98 -17.12
C ARG A 83 -5.38 -15.07 -15.96
N GLY A 84 -6.24 -14.07 -15.81
CA GLY A 84 -7.20 -13.95 -14.71
C GLY A 84 -6.63 -13.24 -13.48
N TRP A 85 -7.45 -13.16 -12.42
CA TRP A 85 -7.11 -12.45 -11.19
C TRP A 85 -6.10 -13.22 -10.34
N HIS A 86 -5.00 -12.57 -10.00
CA HIS A 86 -3.98 -13.09 -9.10
C HIS A 86 -3.86 -12.20 -7.88
N ARG A 87 -3.79 -12.79 -6.69
CA ARG A 87 -3.55 -12.04 -5.45
C ARG A 87 -2.09 -11.61 -5.41
N VAL A 88 -1.87 -10.32 -5.22
CA VAL A 88 -0.55 -9.74 -5.00
C VAL A 88 -0.14 -10.03 -3.55
N LEU A 89 1.05 -10.60 -3.38
CA LEU A 89 1.64 -10.88 -2.08
C LEU A 89 2.97 -10.13 -1.98
N MET A 90 3.23 -9.52 -0.82
CA MET A 90 4.53 -8.88 -0.57
C MET A 90 5.58 -9.96 -0.35
N ASN A 91 6.72 -9.85 -1.05
CA ASN A 91 7.85 -10.74 -0.83
C ASN A 91 8.36 -10.60 0.62
N THR A 92 8.55 -11.72 1.31
CA THR A 92 9.04 -11.79 2.69
C THR A 92 10.53 -12.14 2.80
N GLU A 93 11.21 -12.39 1.68
CA GLU A 93 12.63 -12.80 1.63
C GLU A 93 13.57 -11.76 2.26
N ASN A 94 13.25 -10.46 2.16
CA ASN A 94 14.03 -9.36 2.74
C ASN A 94 13.52 -8.89 4.12
N ARG A 95 12.87 -9.75 4.91
CA ARG A 95 12.47 -9.45 6.31
C ARG A 95 13.67 -9.32 7.24
N ALA A 96 14.61 -8.43 6.94
CA ALA A 96 15.56 -7.91 7.90
C ALA A 96 14.80 -7.35 9.11
N ALA A 97 15.40 -7.47 10.30
CA ALA A 97 14.78 -7.20 11.59
C ALA A 97 14.00 -5.87 11.72
N ALA A 98 14.32 -4.87 10.90
CA ALA A 98 13.71 -3.54 10.86
C ALA A 98 12.31 -3.46 10.20
N MET A 99 11.88 -4.46 9.42
CA MET A 99 10.59 -4.44 8.70
C MET A 99 9.45 -5.17 9.41
N ARG A 100 9.69 -5.70 10.62
CA ARG A 100 8.73 -6.52 11.38
C ARG A 100 7.44 -5.81 11.78
N HIS A 101 7.40 -4.49 11.68
CA HIS A 101 6.27 -3.68 12.10
C HIS A 101 5.65 -2.86 10.98
N VAL A 102 6.03 -3.03 9.71
CA VAL A 102 5.49 -2.21 8.62
C VAL A 102 4.21 -2.85 8.06
N ALA A 103 3.08 -2.18 8.20
CA ALA A 103 1.82 -2.63 7.61
C ALA A 103 1.75 -2.31 6.12
N PHE A 104 0.99 -3.10 5.35
CA PHE A 104 0.72 -2.78 3.95
C PHE A 104 -0.25 -1.60 3.91
N LEU A 105 0.22 -0.45 3.41
CA LEU A 105 -0.58 0.76 3.29
C LEU A 105 -0.80 1.08 1.82
N ASP A 106 -2.07 1.26 1.49
CA ASP A 106 -2.56 1.59 0.17
C ASP A 106 -3.20 2.99 0.13
#